data_AF-A0AAE2HV93-F1
#
_entry.id   AF-A0AAE2HV93-F1
#
_cell.length_a   1.000
_cell.length_b   1.000
_cell.length_c   1.000
_cell.angle_alpha   90.00
_cell.angle_beta   90.00
_cell.angle_gamma   90.00
#
_symmetry.space_group_name_H-M   'P 1'
#
loop_
_entity.id
_entity.type
_entity.pdbx_description
1 polymer ?
#
loop_
_entity_poly.entity_id
_entity_poly.type
_entity_poly.pdbx_seq_one_letter_code
_entity_poly.pdbx_strand_id
1 'polypeptide(L)'
;MSSWFRIQEAGYEAADLLVADNQISRPWGGDEERDSREGISVCGSREELAEYLVQAAIPFGAGEWNLIELEGQMSGNAAVDAELGEYLVYPTAIISVENINDGFLDEIDAAADRIYGEGAF
;
A
#
# COMPACT_ATOMS: atom_id res chain seq x y z
N MET A 1 0.06 -12.72 -14.42
CA MET A 1 0.32 -12.25 -13.05
C MET A 1 -0.86 -11.40 -12.61
N SER A 2 -1.03 -11.21 -11.30
CA SER A 2 -1.97 -10.22 -10.75
C SER A 2 -1.21 -8.91 -10.49
N SER A 3 -1.86 -7.78 -10.76
CA SER A 3 -1.35 -6.44 -10.42
C SER A 3 -1.80 -6.06 -9.01
N TRP A 4 -0.98 -5.29 -8.32
CA TRP A 4 -1.13 -4.89 -6.93
C TRP A 4 -0.69 -3.44 -6.75
N PHE A 5 -1.24 -2.77 -5.75
CA PHE A 5 -1.01 -1.34 -5.52
C PHE A 5 -0.53 -1.07 -4.10
N ARG A 6 0.44 -0.18 -3.93
CA ARG A 6 0.84 0.33 -2.61
C ARG A 6 1.33 1.76 -2.70
N ILE A 7 1.45 2.41 -1.55
CA ILE A 7 2.21 3.65 -1.43
C ILE A 7 3.57 3.41 -0.74
N GLN A 8 4.50 4.32 -0.99
CA GLN A 8 5.81 4.36 -0.34
C GLN A 8 6.37 5.79 -0.36
N GLU A 9 7.13 6.18 0.66
CA GLU A 9 7.81 7.48 0.65
C GLU A 9 8.73 7.59 -0.58
N ALA A 10 8.73 8.76 -1.22
CA ALA A 10 9.44 9.01 -2.47
C ALA A 10 10.98 8.94 -2.33
N GLY A 11 11.48 8.94 -1.09
CA GLY A 11 12.90 8.74 -0.78
C GLY A 11 13.38 7.30 -0.96
N TYR A 12 12.48 6.31 -1.08
CA TYR A 12 12.85 4.92 -1.31
C TYR A 12 12.71 4.52 -2.78
N GLU A 13 13.64 3.69 -3.28
CA GLU A 13 13.60 3.21 -4.65
C GLU A 13 12.63 2.04 -4.79
N ALA A 14 11.66 2.15 -5.71
CA ALA A 14 10.69 1.07 -5.96
C ALA A 14 11.37 -0.25 -6.40
N ALA A 15 12.56 -0.17 -7.00
CA ALA A 15 13.35 -1.34 -7.38
C ALA A 15 13.77 -2.20 -6.17
N ASP A 16 13.90 -1.60 -4.98
CA ASP A 16 14.24 -2.32 -3.76
C ASP A 16 13.16 -3.32 -3.35
N LEU A 17 11.91 -3.13 -3.77
CA LEU A 17 10.81 -4.07 -3.54
C LEU A 17 11.00 -5.42 -4.26
N LEU A 18 11.85 -5.46 -5.29
CA LEU A 18 12.17 -6.68 -6.04
C LEU A 18 13.33 -7.48 -5.41
N VAL A 19 14.04 -6.90 -4.46
CA VAL A 19 15.15 -7.57 -3.77
C VAL A 19 14.56 -8.50 -2.72
N ALA A 20 14.78 -9.81 -2.87
CA ALA A 20 14.17 -10.83 -2.01
C ALA A 20 14.41 -10.58 -0.51
N ASP A 21 15.62 -10.17 -0.13
CA ASP A 21 15.97 -9.86 1.27
C ASP A 21 15.22 -8.63 1.83
N ASN A 22 14.69 -7.77 0.95
CA ASN A 22 13.90 -6.60 1.31
C ASN A 22 12.39 -6.87 1.30
N GLN A 23 11.93 -8.07 0.91
CA GLN A 23 10.50 -8.42 0.83
C GLN A 23 9.92 -8.76 2.20
N ILE A 24 10.01 -7.80 3.12
CA ILE A 24 9.52 -7.90 4.49
C ILE A 24 8.70 -6.65 4.78
N SER A 25 7.47 -6.84 5.22
CA SER A 25 6.63 -5.74 5.70
C SER A 25 6.74 -5.62 7.21
N ARG A 26 6.58 -4.40 7.73
CA ARG A 26 6.59 -4.02 9.16
C ARG A 26 5.27 -3.32 9.52
N PRO A 27 4.66 -3.56 10.70
CA PRO A 27 3.39 -2.92 11.00
C PRO A 27 3.61 -1.42 11.19
N TRP A 28 2.63 -0.61 10.82
CA TRP A 28 2.65 0.80 11.20
C TRP A 28 2.27 0.93 12.69
N GLY A 29 3.17 1.50 13.51
CA GLY A 29 2.93 1.74 14.94
C GLY A 29 2.93 0.51 15.86
N GLY A 30 3.27 -0.67 15.34
CA GLY A 30 3.35 -1.95 16.10
C GLY A 30 4.77 -2.32 16.55
N ASP A 31 4.94 -3.55 17.06
CA ASP A 31 6.24 -4.09 17.45
C ASP A 31 6.93 -4.70 16.22
N GLU A 32 7.86 -3.94 15.62
CA GLU A 32 8.53 -4.33 14.37
C GLU A 32 9.20 -5.71 14.46
N GLU A 33 9.78 -6.06 15.60
CA GLU A 33 10.51 -7.34 15.77
C GLU A 33 9.55 -8.52 15.85
N ARG A 34 8.40 -8.35 16.50
CA ARG A 34 7.44 -9.43 16.70
C ARG A 34 6.50 -9.64 15.53
N ASP A 35 6.14 -8.55 14.87
CA ASP A 35 5.06 -8.58 13.90
C ASP A 35 5.58 -8.64 12.46
N SER A 36 6.87 -8.45 12.18
CA SER A 36 7.43 -8.55 10.81
C SER A 36 6.95 -9.79 10.04
N ARG A 37 6.53 -9.62 8.78
CA ARG A 37 6.02 -10.70 7.93
C ARG A 37 6.71 -10.70 6.57
N GLU A 38 6.90 -11.88 6.02
CA GLU A 38 7.43 -12.05 4.67
C GLU A 38 6.36 -11.68 3.62
N GLY A 39 6.79 -10.87 2.66
CA GLY A 39 5.99 -10.26 1.62
C GLY A 39 5.87 -8.74 1.79
N ILE A 40 5.58 -8.07 0.68
CA ILE A 40 5.31 -6.65 0.57
C ILE A 40 3.80 -6.40 0.68
N SER A 41 3.44 -5.50 1.59
CA SER A 41 2.08 -4.99 1.80
C SER A 41 1.57 -4.24 0.57
N VAL A 42 0.39 -4.65 0.10
CA VAL A 42 -0.30 -4.13 -1.08
C VAL A 42 -1.82 -4.27 -0.94
N CYS A 43 -2.56 -3.58 -1.80
CA CYS A 43 -3.99 -3.78 -2.05
C CYS A 43 -4.23 -4.28 -3.48
N GLY A 44 -5.38 -4.89 -3.73
CA GLY A 44 -5.71 -5.50 -5.03
C GLY A 44 -6.12 -4.51 -6.11
N SER A 45 -6.47 -3.29 -5.74
CA SER A 45 -6.79 -2.20 -6.67
C SER A 45 -6.46 -0.83 -6.07
N ARG A 46 -6.48 0.23 -6.91
CA ARG A 46 -6.35 1.62 -6.44
C ARG A 46 -7.50 2.01 -5.51
N GLU A 47 -8.71 1.53 -5.79
CA GLU A 47 -9.89 1.79 -4.96
C GLU A 47 -9.75 1.14 -3.57
N GLU A 48 -9.33 -0.12 -3.51
CA GLU A 48 -9.05 -0.80 -2.23
C GLU A 48 -7.89 -0.13 -1.49
N LEU A 49 -6.86 0.35 -2.20
CA LEU A 49 -5.77 1.10 -1.56
C LEU A 49 -6.28 2.42 -0.97
N ALA A 50 -7.15 3.15 -1.68
CA ALA A 50 -7.75 4.37 -1.16
C ALA A 50 -8.58 4.09 0.11
N GLU A 51 -9.40 3.04 0.11
CA GLU A 51 -10.18 2.59 1.28
C GLU A 51 -9.28 2.17 2.44
N TYR A 52 -8.16 1.48 2.16
CA TYR A 52 -7.18 1.10 3.16
C TYR A 52 -6.54 2.33 3.81
N LEU A 53 -6.08 3.31 3.01
CA LEU A 53 -5.40 4.50 3.50
C LEU A 53 -6.28 5.38 4.41
N VAL A 54 -7.57 5.47 4.10
CA VAL A 54 -8.56 6.17 4.93
C VAL A 54 -8.64 5.57 6.34
N GLN A 55 -8.45 4.26 6.47
CA GLN A 55 -8.66 3.52 7.73
C GLN A 55 -7.35 3.25 8.49
N ALA A 56 -6.24 3.06 7.78
CA ALA A 56 -4.96 2.61 8.34
C ALA A 56 -4.19 3.70 9.12
N ALA A 57 -4.66 4.95 9.09
CA ALA A 57 -4.02 6.11 9.73
C ALA A 57 -2.52 6.27 9.35
N ILE A 58 -2.17 5.83 8.14
CA ILE A 58 -0.83 6.00 7.57
C ILE A 58 -0.70 7.44 7.08
N PRO A 59 0.35 8.19 7.47
CA PRO A 59 0.58 9.51 6.90
C PRO A 59 1.02 9.36 5.45
N PHE A 60 0.38 10.09 4.55
CA PHE A 60 0.82 10.24 3.16
C PHE A 60 0.57 11.67 2.70
N GLY A 61 1.29 12.10 1.66
CA GLY A 61 1.22 13.47 1.17
C GLY A 61 1.63 13.59 -0.29
N ALA A 62 1.02 14.55 -0.99
CA ALA A 62 1.36 14.84 -2.37
C ALA A 62 2.84 15.25 -2.51
N GLY A 63 3.55 14.61 -3.43
CA GLY A 63 4.98 14.88 -3.70
C GLY A 63 5.98 14.32 -2.68
N GLU A 64 5.51 13.75 -1.57
CA GLU A 64 6.36 13.05 -0.58
C GLU A 64 6.25 11.53 -0.69
N TRP A 65 5.19 11.05 -1.34
CA TRP A 65 4.88 9.63 -1.49
C TRP A 65 4.58 9.29 -2.95
N ASN A 66 4.96 8.07 -3.33
CA ASN A 66 4.68 7.48 -4.62
C ASN A 66 3.57 6.43 -4.49
N LEU A 67 2.67 6.40 -5.47
CA LEU A 67 1.82 5.27 -5.79
C LEU A 67 2.62 4.33 -6.70
N ILE A 68 2.66 3.06 -6.31
CA ILE A 68 3.39 2.01 -7.01
C ILE A 68 2.41 0.92 -7.43
N GLU A 69 2.41 0.62 -8.72
CA GLU A 69 1.79 -0.59 -9.26
C GLU A 69 2.87 -1.65 -9.48
N LEU A 70 2.62 -2.87 -9.02
CA LEU A 70 3.56 -3.97 -9.12
C LEU A 70 2.84 -5.28 -9.49
N GLU A 71 3.56 -6.18 -10.13
CA GLU A 71 3.15 -7.57 -10.29
C GLU A 71 3.82 -8.43 -9.23
N GLY A 72 3.10 -9.42 -8.72
CA GLY A 72 3.65 -10.34 -7.73
C GLY A 72 2.76 -11.54 -7.47
N GLN A 73 3.30 -12.47 -6.70
CA GLN A 73 2.60 -13.67 -6.23
C GLN A 73 2.23 -13.50 -4.77
N MET A 74 1.06 -14.00 -4.34
CA MET A 74 0.70 -14.02 -2.92
C MET A 74 1.77 -14.72 -2.09
N SER A 75 2.17 -14.12 -0.97
CA SER A 75 3.18 -14.70 -0.08
C SER A 75 2.64 -15.91 0.68
N GLY A 76 1.32 -15.97 0.89
CA GLY A 76 0.64 -16.98 1.71
C GLY A 76 0.64 -16.65 3.21
N ASN A 77 1.29 -15.55 3.61
CA ASN A 77 1.27 -15.04 4.97
C ASN A 77 0.05 -14.16 5.23
N ALA A 78 -0.37 -14.08 6.49
CA ALA A 78 -1.42 -13.17 6.90
C ALA A 78 -0.90 -11.73 6.96
N ALA A 79 -1.62 -10.81 6.30
CA ALA A 79 -1.43 -9.38 6.45
C ALA A 79 -1.96 -8.92 7.83
N VAL A 80 -1.49 -7.78 8.33
CA VAL A 80 -1.96 -7.25 9.62
C VAL A 80 -3.39 -6.76 9.48
N ASP A 81 -3.62 -6.00 8.43
CA ASP A 81 -4.87 -5.32 8.14
C ASP A 81 -5.63 -6.06 7.03
N ALA A 82 -5.59 -7.40 7.05
CA ALA A 82 -6.26 -8.23 6.04
C ALA A 82 -7.77 -7.93 5.94
N GLU A 83 -8.38 -7.50 7.04
CA GLU A 83 -9.79 -7.07 7.10
C GLU A 83 -10.05 -5.72 6.40
N LEU A 84 -9.00 -4.91 6.18
CA LEU A 84 -9.05 -3.62 5.51
C LEU A 84 -8.60 -3.70 4.03
N GLY A 85 -8.40 -4.92 3.50
CA GLY A 85 -7.96 -5.12 2.11
C GLY A 85 -6.44 -5.16 1.91
N GLU A 86 -5.66 -5.31 2.99
CA GLU A 86 -4.21 -5.54 2.90
C GLU A 86 -3.89 -6.98 2.50
N TYR A 87 -2.95 -7.14 1.58
CA TYR A 87 -2.36 -8.42 1.17
C TYR A 87 -0.83 -8.37 1.27
N LEU A 88 -0.21 -9.53 1.40
CA LEU A 88 1.23 -9.69 1.30
C LEU A 88 1.59 -10.46 0.03
N VAL A 89 2.48 -9.88 -0.78
CA VAL A 89 2.94 -10.47 -2.04
C VAL A 89 4.46 -10.50 -2.12
N TYR A 90 5.02 -11.37 -2.94
CA TYR A 90 6.40 -11.31 -3.40
C TYR A 90 6.42 -10.60 -4.76
N PRO A 91 6.80 -9.30 -4.83
CA PRO A 91 6.87 -8.59 -6.09
C PRO A 91 7.88 -9.22 -7.04
N THR A 92 7.51 -9.31 -8.31
CA THR A 92 8.34 -9.83 -9.39
C THR A 92 8.63 -8.77 -10.46
N ALA A 93 7.82 -7.71 -10.53
CA ALA A 93 8.06 -6.59 -11.43
C ALA A 93 7.39 -5.32 -10.90
N ILE A 94 8.03 -4.17 -11.14
CA ILE A 94 7.39 -2.86 -11.00
C ILE A 94 6.74 -2.51 -12.34
N ILE A 95 5.45 -2.18 -12.31
CA ILE A 95 4.66 -1.85 -13.51
C ILE A 95 4.64 -0.35 -13.73
N SER A 96 4.37 0.42 -12.67
CA SER A 96 4.40 1.87 -12.71
C SER A 96 4.78 2.46 -11.36
N VAL A 97 5.37 3.65 -11.40
CA VAL A 97 5.67 4.49 -10.24
C VAL A 97 5.25 5.90 -10.60
N GLU A 98 4.34 6.47 -9.83
CA GLU A 98 3.91 7.86 -9.98
C GLU A 98 3.83 8.55 -8.62
N ASN A 99 4.02 9.86 -8.60
CA ASN A 99 3.77 10.62 -7.37
C ASN A 99 2.27 10.58 -7.06
N ILE A 100 1.91 10.52 -5.78
CA ILE A 100 0.54 10.82 -5.36
C ILE A 100 0.18 12.21 -5.88
N ASN A 101 -0.87 12.27 -6.68
CA ASN A 101 -1.37 13.45 -7.36
C ASN A 101 -2.83 13.72 -6.95
N ASP A 102 -3.34 14.88 -7.35
CA ASP A 102 -4.71 15.32 -7.05
C ASP A 102 -5.76 14.25 -7.44
N GLY A 103 -5.57 13.53 -8.54
CA GLY A 103 -6.50 12.49 -8.97
C GLY A 103 -6.55 11.29 -8.02
N PHE A 104 -5.43 10.88 -7.43
CA PHE A 104 -5.46 9.82 -6.42
C PHE A 104 -5.93 10.34 -5.06
N LEU A 105 -5.69 11.61 -4.73
CA LEU A 105 -6.27 12.24 -3.53
C LEU A 105 -7.81 12.30 -3.63
N ASP A 106 -8.35 12.66 -4.79
CA ASP A 106 -9.80 12.64 -5.03
C ASP A 106 -10.40 11.24 -4.83
N GLU A 107 -9.67 10.17 -5.19
CA GLU A 107 -10.08 8.78 -4.94
C GLU A 107 -10.13 8.43 -3.45
N ILE A 108 -9.17 8.96 -2.67
CA ILE A 108 -9.11 8.80 -1.21
C ILE A 108 -10.26 9.56 -0.54
N ASP A 109 -10.50 10.81 -0.94
CA ASP A 109 -11.62 11.60 -0.43
C ASP A 109 -12.96 10.93 -0.75
N ALA A 110 -13.13 10.39 -1.97
CA ALA A 110 -14.32 9.64 -2.33
C ALA A 110 -14.47 8.32 -1.53
N ALA A 111 -13.36 7.65 -1.20
CA ALA A 111 -13.39 6.48 -0.31
C ALA A 111 -13.80 6.87 1.11
N ALA A 112 -13.30 8.00 1.61
CA ALA A 112 -13.67 8.53 2.90
C ALA A 112 -15.14 8.90 3.02
N ASP A 113 -15.68 9.60 2.01
CA ASP A 113 -17.09 9.95 1.96
C ASP A 113 -17.99 8.70 1.95
N ARG A 114 -17.55 7.61 1.32
CA ARG A 114 -18.26 6.32 1.33
C ARG A 114 -18.24 5.65 2.70
N ILE A 115 -17.10 5.69 3.41
CA ILE A 115 -16.89 4.99 4.68
C ILE A 115 -17.47 5.77 5.88
N TYR A 116 -17.24 7.08 5.92
CA TYR A 116 -17.58 7.95 7.07
C TYR A 116 -18.69 8.97 6.78
N GLY A 117 -19.08 9.17 5.52
CA GLY A 117 -20.06 10.18 5.09
C GLY A 117 -19.41 11.46 4.58
N GLU A 118 -20.21 12.32 3.91
CA GLU A 118 -19.73 13.54 3.22
C GLU A 118 -18.88 14.47 4.12
N GLY A 119 -17.69 14.85 3.65
CA GLY A 119 -16.83 15.86 4.25
C GLY A 119 -15.86 15.34 5.31
N ALA A 120 -15.38 14.11 5.14
CA ALA A 120 -14.54 13.43 6.12
C ALA A 120 -13.06 13.88 6.14
N PHE A 121 -12.59 14.62 5.12
CA PHE A 121 -11.20 15.08 4.98
C PHE A 121 -11.12 16.58 4.62
#